data_AF-A0A3M1DBU8-F1
#
_entry.id   AF-A0A3M1DBU8-F1
#
_cell.length_a   1.000
_cell.length_b   1.000
_cell.length_c   1.000
_cell.angle_alpha   90.00
_cell.angle_beta   90.00
_cell.angle_gamma   90.00
#
_symmetry.space_group_name_H-M   'P 1'
#
loop_
_entity.id
_entity.type
_entity.pdbx_description
1 polymer ?
#
loop_
_entity_poly.entity_id
_entity_poly.type
_entity_poly.pdbx_seq_one_letter_code
_entity_poly.pdbx_strand_id
1 'polypeptide(L)'
;MITSAARYVALLNALRYRTCRWRVVPPLRAPFDQQGTSLLLAIGLGLFLSVLGYVTVATVITDARSSTLYLQSTQAFWLAETGVELAQRWLRYQDPPPGGTSSFTQFDHISAGAGSYTVTVDPDDNNTNTYLKKYVLRSVGMVGGVERTIEVEVVATTFNYYAYLTGDEGGTIWFNGGDVLEGPVHSNDQISITQNPVFMGKVTSSATSFNQGQPYNPDFQQGYQLGVPPVLFPTAEDVTNNYWSVNSTPPTLVIDATGSKHAAVEFRADGTVVYSVWHRDARGRRVYDIEDATASVANLNGLIWVDGDVRVKGTLNGTVTLVST
;
A
#
# COMPACT_ATOMS: atom_id res chain seq x y z
N MET A 1 88.95 -10.41 1.30
CA MET A 1 89.28 -9.13 0.66
C MET A 1 89.57 -8.11 1.76
N ILE A 2 90.83 -7.65 1.80
CA ILE A 2 91.34 -6.40 2.42
C ILE A 2 91.27 -6.36 3.98
N THR A 3 92.27 -6.92 4.70
CA THR A 3 93.49 -6.29 5.29
C THR A 3 93.19 -5.29 6.44
N SER A 4 93.90 -5.19 7.57
CA SER A 4 95.29 -5.49 7.91
C SER A 4 95.43 -5.45 9.46
N ALA A 5 96.09 -6.43 10.10
CA ALA A 5 97.46 -6.32 10.65
C ALA A 5 97.63 -5.23 11.76
N ALA A 6 97.72 -5.61 13.03
CA ALA A 6 98.91 -6.09 13.76
C ALA A 6 100.00 -5.02 13.99
N ARG A 7 100.32 -4.74 15.28
CA ARG A 7 101.68 -4.35 15.72
C ARG A 7 101.88 -4.41 17.26
N TYR A 8 102.82 -5.27 17.67
CA TYR A 8 103.90 -5.10 18.67
C TYR A 8 103.54 -4.62 20.10
N VAL A 9 103.71 -5.41 21.18
CA VAL A 9 104.93 -5.98 21.80
C VAL A 9 106.00 -4.94 22.18
N ALA A 10 106.03 -4.57 23.48
CA ALA A 10 107.18 -4.13 24.28
C ALA A 10 106.74 -4.17 25.76
N LEU A 11 106.96 -5.24 26.53
CA LEU A 11 108.19 -5.59 27.27
C LEU A 11 108.81 -4.43 28.09
N LEU A 12 108.49 -4.46 29.39
CA LEU A 12 109.36 -4.24 30.55
C LEU A 12 110.00 -2.86 30.83
N ASN A 13 109.91 -2.52 32.12
CA ASN A 13 110.76 -1.64 32.93
C ASN A 13 110.47 -0.14 32.93
N ALA A 14 109.74 0.32 33.96
CA ALA A 14 110.23 1.37 34.85
C ALA A 14 109.36 1.50 36.12
N LEU A 15 109.85 0.86 37.19
CA LEU A 15 110.08 1.46 38.50
C LEU A 15 109.20 2.62 39.00
N ARG A 16 108.67 2.38 40.22
CA ARG A 16 108.58 3.28 41.40
C ARG A 16 107.23 3.92 41.72
N TYR A 17 106.65 3.35 42.78
CA TYR A 17 106.13 4.02 43.98
C TYR A 17 105.18 5.21 43.77
N ARG A 18 103.87 4.94 43.94
CA ARG A 18 103.02 5.74 44.84
C ARG A 18 102.05 4.84 45.59
N THR A 19 102.36 4.62 46.86
CA THR A 19 101.45 4.14 47.89
C THR A 19 100.41 5.20 48.23
N CYS A 20 99.21 4.73 48.62
CA CYS A 20 98.10 5.47 49.27
C CYS A 20 97.30 6.38 48.32
N ARG A 21 95.97 6.40 48.28
CA ARG A 21 94.94 5.99 49.26
C ARG A 21 93.60 5.95 48.49
N TRP A 22 93.05 4.77 48.20
CA TRP A 22 91.68 4.68 47.67
C TRP A 22 90.72 4.51 48.84
N ARG A 23 90.00 5.60 49.15
CA ARG A 23 88.86 5.58 50.06
C ARG A 23 87.76 4.78 49.38
N VAL A 24 87.48 3.59 49.90
CA VAL A 24 86.31 2.80 49.48
C VAL A 24 85.07 3.63 49.83
N VAL A 25 84.44 4.22 48.82
CA VAL A 25 83.09 4.78 48.95
C VAL A 25 82.16 3.57 49.00
N PRO A 26 81.35 3.39 50.05
CA PRO A 26 80.40 2.29 50.08
C PRO A 26 79.40 2.46 48.92
N PRO A 27 78.91 1.38 48.31
CA PRO A 27 77.83 1.50 47.34
C PRO A 27 76.66 2.20 48.03
N LEU A 28 76.17 3.28 47.43
CA LEU A 28 74.85 3.81 47.75
C LEU A 28 73.85 2.68 47.51
N ARG A 29 73.50 1.95 48.57
CA ARG A 29 72.30 1.13 48.60
C ARG A 29 71.14 2.10 48.43
N ALA A 30 70.62 2.19 47.22
CA ALA A 30 69.27 2.68 47.04
C ALA A 30 68.36 1.76 47.87
N PRO A 31 67.63 2.27 48.88
CA PRO A 31 66.59 1.48 49.51
C PRO A 31 65.46 1.41 48.49
N PHE A 32 65.49 0.40 47.61
CA PHE A 32 64.27 -0.05 46.98
C PHE A 32 63.50 -0.80 48.07
N ASP A 33 62.79 -0.03 48.89
CA ASP A 33 61.84 -0.54 49.85
C ASP A 33 60.68 -1.16 49.08
N GLN A 34 60.69 -2.49 48.97
CA GLN A 34 59.69 -3.29 48.25
C GLN A 34 58.28 -3.08 48.83
N GLN A 35 58.16 -2.52 50.04
CA GLN A 35 56.88 -2.22 50.67
C GLN A 35 56.21 -0.98 50.06
N GLY A 36 56.97 0.04 49.65
CA GLY A 36 56.43 1.27 49.06
C GLY A 36 55.86 1.10 47.64
N THR A 37 56.47 0.23 46.83
CA THR A 37 56.00 -0.04 45.45
C THR A 37 54.75 -0.91 45.43
N SER A 38 54.58 -1.82 46.40
CA SER A 38 53.40 -2.69 46.52
C SER A 38 52.11 -1.92 46.81
N LEU A 39 52.16 -0.90 47.68
CA LEU A 39 51.02 -0.04 47.99
C LEU A 39 50.61 0.82 46.79
N LEU A 40 51.59 1.40 46.08
CA LEU A 40 51.31 2.18 44.87
C LEU A 40 50.70 1.32 43.75
N LEU A 41 51.17 0.09 43.59
CA LEU A 41 50.60 -0.88 42.66
C LEU A 41 49.16 -1.27 43.04
N ALA A 42 48.90 -1.53 44.32
CA ALA A 42 47.56 -1.88 44.80
C ALA A 42 46.56 -0.72 44.59
N ILE A 43 46.97 0.52 44.89
CA ILE A 43 46.14 1.70 44.65
C ILE A 43 45.92 1.92 43.15
N GLY A 44 46.97 1.79 42.33
CA GLY A 44 46.86 1.91 40.87
C GLY A 44 45.92 0.87 40.26
N LEU A 45 46.03 -0.39 40.71
CA LEU A 45 45.15 -1.48 40.29
C LEU A 45 43.71 -1.24 40.78
N GLY A 46 43.52 -0.79 42.02
CA GLY A 46 42.22 -0.47 42.58
C GLY A 46 41.52 0.66 41.83
N LEU A 47 42.24 1.72 41.48
CA LEU A 47 41.74 2.83 40.66
C LEU A 47 41.38 2.34 39.25
N PHE A 48 42.24 1.55 38.62
CA PHE A 48 41.98 0.98 37.31
C PHE A 48 40.72 0.11 37.30
N LEU A 49 40.58 -0.80 38.27
CA LEU A 49 39.40 -1.65 38.42
C LEU A 49 38.13 -0.83 38.71
N SER A 50 38.23 0.25 39.48
CA SER A 50 37.10 1.14 39.77
C SER A 50 36.61 1.87 38.51
N VAL A 51 37.53 2.39 37.70
CA VAL A 51 37.20 3.01 36.41
C VAL A 51 36.57 2.00 35.46
N LEU A 52 37.13 0.79 35.38
CA LEU A 52 36.63 -0.27 34.51
C LEU A 52 35.23 -0.71 34.95
N GLY A 53 35.00 -0.89 36.26
CA GLY A 53 33.68 -1.18 36.83
C GLY A 53 32.65 -0.08 36.57
N TYR A 54 33.03 1.19 36.73
CA TYR A 54 32.15 2.32 36.40
C TYR A 54 31.76 2.34 34.91
N VAL A 55 32.73 2.15 34.02
CA VAL A 55 32.48 2.11 32.56
C VAL A 55 31.55 0.95 32.22
N THR A 56 31.76 -0.25 32.76
CA THR A 56 30.88 -1.40 32.49
C THR A 56 29.45 -1.13 32.93
N VAL A 57 29.24 -0.58 34.13
CA VAL A 57 27.90 -0.24 34.62
C VAL A 57 27.23 0.83 33.75
N ALA A 58 27.98 1.87 33.37
CA ALA A 58 27.47 2.92 32.49
C ALA A 58 27.02 2.36 31.12
N THR A 59 27.80 1.44 30.54
CA THR A 59 27.46 0.76 29.28
C THR A 59 26.18 -0.06 29.43
N VAL A 60 26.06 -0.89 30.48
CA VAL A 60 24.87 -1.72 30.72
C VAL A 60 23.60 -0.88 30.87
N ILE A 61 23.66 0.25 31.59
CA ILE A 61 22.51 1.15 31.73
C ILE A 61 22.12 1.75 30.38
N THR A 62 23.10 2.09 29.55
CA THR A 62 22.88 2.66 28.23
C THR A 62 22.23 1.62 27.30
N ASP A 63 22.74 0.39 27.30
CA ASP A 63 22.21 -0.71 26.50
C ASP A 63 20.78 -1.08 26.92
N ALA A 64 20.48 -1.09 28.22
CA ALA A 64 19.15 -1.36 28.74
C ALA A 64 18.13 -0.28 28.31
N ARG A 65 18.53 1.00 28.36
CA ARG A 65 17.70 2.12 27.88
C ARG A 65 17.48 2.04 26.37
N SER A 66 18.54 1.81 25.60
CA SER A 66 18.48 1.66 24.15
C SER A 66 17.55 0.51 23.75
N SER A 67 17.67 -0.65 24.42
CA SER A 67 16.81 -1.81 24.18
C SER A 67 15.34 -1.52 24.48
N THR A 68 15.06 -0.80 25.58
CA THR A 68 13.69 -0.40 25.94
C THR A 68 13.10 0.56 24.90
N LEU A 69 13.86 1.57 24.49
CA LEU A 69 13.44 2.51 23.44
C LEU A 69 13.23 1.82 22.10
N TYR A 70 14.07 0.85 21.75
CA TYR A 70 13.90 0.04 20.56
C TYR A 70 12.60 -0.77 20.60
N LEU A 71 12.31 -1.46 21.71
CA LEU A 71 11.06 -2.19 21.89
C LEU A 71 9.84 -1.28 21.84
N GLN A 72 9.86 -0.13 22.53
CA GLN A 72 8.77 0.86 22.51
C GLN A 72 8.57 1.43 21.10
N SER A 73 9.66 1.73 20.39
CA SER A 73 9.62 2.19 19.01
C SER A 73 9.00 1.15 18.07
N THR A 74 9.37 -0.12 18.19
CA THR A 74 8.78 -1.20 17.39
C THR A 74 7.29 -1.36 17.70
N GLN A 75 6.90 -1.33 18.99
CA GLN A 75 5.49 -1.39 19.38
C GLN A 75 4.68 -0.20 18.85
N ALA A 76 5.22 1.03 18.95
CA ALA A 76 4.60 2.22 18.39
C ALA A 76 4.40 2.11 16.87
N PHE A 77 5.37 1.52 16.15
CA PHE A 77 5.23 1.27 14.71
C PHE A 77 4.07 0.31 14.40
N TRP A 78 3.98 -0.84 15.09
CA TRP A 78 2.88 -1.79 14.89
C TRP A 78 1.50 -1.21 15.23
N LEU A 79 1.43 -0.33 16.24
CA LEU A 79 0.20 0.39 16.57
C LEU A 79 -0.19 1.38 15.46
N ALA A 80 0.79 2.10 14.90
CA ALA A 80 0.55 2.97 13.76
C ALA A 80 0.02 2.17 12.56
N GLU A 81 0.62 1.01 12.26
CA GLU A 81 0.20 0.12 11.17
C GLU A 81 -1.25 -0.37 11.36
N THR A 82 -1.57 -0.83 12.57
CA THR A 82 -2.93 -1.24 12.93
C THR A 82 -3.94 -0.12 12.69
N GLY A 83 -3.59 1.12 13.04
CA GLY A 83 -4.45 2.28 12.79
C GLY A 83 -4.72 2.50 11.30
N VAL A 84 -3.69 2.42 10.45
CA VAL A 84 -3.85 2.54 8.99
C VAL A 84 -4.76 1.44 8.44
N GLU A 85 -4.52 0.19 8.82
CA GLU A 85 -5.31 -0.96 8.35
C GLU A 85 -6.80 -0.83 8.72
N LEU A 86 -7.09 -0.38 9.94
CA LEU A 86 -8.46 -0.15 10.39
C LEU A 86 -9.11 1.03 9.65
N ALA A 87 -8.37 2.10 9.36
CA ALA A 87 -8.87 3.23 8.59
C ALA A 87 -9.12 2.86 7.13
N GLN A 88 -8.23 2.08 6.52
CA GLN A 88 -8.43 1.54 5.18
C GLN A 88 -9.67 0.64 5.15
N ARG A 89 -9.83 -0.24 6.14
CA ARG A 89 -11.04 -1.06 6.26
C ARG A 89 -12.29 -0.20 6.39
N TRP A 90 -12.27 0.84 7.23
CA TRP A 90 -13.40 1.77 7.37
C TRP A 90 -13.75 2.45 6.05
N LEU A 91 -12.75 2.94 5.31
CA LEU A 91 -12.94 3.55 3.98
C LEU A 91 -13.58 2.58 2.98
N ARG A 92 -13.19 1.30 2.98
CA ARG A 92 -13.78 0.27 2.08
C ARG A 92 -15.28 0.07 2.30
N TYR A 93 -15.80 0.35 3.49
CA TYR A 93 -17.23 0.24 3.79
C TYR A 93 -17.99 1.57 3.60
N GLN A 94 -17.32 2.64 3.19
CA GLN A 94 -17.98 3.88 2.82
C GLN A 94 -18.47 3.79 1.38
N ASP A 95 -19.79 3.67 1.23
CA ASP A 95 -20.46 3.60 -0.06
C ASP A 95 -21.62 4.62 -0.07
N PRO A 96 -21.46 5.77 -0.78
CA PRO A 96 -20.28 6.17 -1.56
C PRO A 96 -19.10 6.63 -0.66
N PRO A 97 -17.84 6.62 -1.15
CA PRO A 97 -16.71 7.10 -0.36
C PRO A 97 -16.84 8.59 -0.03
N PRO A 98 -16.30 9.08 1.11
CA PRO A 98 -16.47 10.47 1.53
C PRO A 98 -15.95 11.47 0.49
N GLY A 99 -16.77 12.44 0.09
CA GLY A 99 -16.41 13.45 -0.92
C GLY A 99 -15.83 14.76 -0.38
N GLY A 100 -15.59 14.87 0.93
CA GLY A 100 -15.00 16.07 1.53
C GLY A 100 -13.55 16.27 1.11
N THR A 101 -13.02 17.48 1.31
CA THR A 101 -11.61 17.85 1.07
C THR A 101 -10.85 18.18 2.35
N SER A 102 -11.56 18.35 3.47
CA SER A 102 -10.93 18.66 4.75
C SER A 102 -10.46 17.40 5.47
N SER A 103 -9.23 17.42 5.97
CA SER A 103 -8.72 16.38 6.87
C SER A 103 -9.58 16.25 8.14
N PHE A 104 -9.79 15.01 8.61
CA PHE A 104 -10.52 14.71 9.84
C PHE A 104 -9.90 13.54 10.61
N THR A 105 -10.05 13.56 11.94
CA THR A 105 -9.60 12.46 12.80
C THR A 105 -10.66 11.36 12.83
N GLN A 106 -10.32 10.20 12.28
CA GLN A 106 -11.22 9.04 12.25
C GLN A 106 -11.13 8.20 13.53
N PHE A 107 -9.93 8.08 14.08
CA PHE A 107 -9.67 7.39 15.34
C PHE A 107 -8.84 8.29 16.23
N ASP A 108 -9.31 8.59 17.43
CA ASP A 108 -8.67 9.52 18.35
C ASP A 108 -8.21 8.79 19.62
N HIS A 109 -6.89 8.69 19.82
CA HIS A 109 -6.26 8.08 21.00
C HIS A 109 -6.84 6.71 21.39
N ILE A 110 -7.04 5.83 20.41
CA ILE A 110 -7.59 4.50 20.65
C ILE A 110 -6.53 3.64 21.34
N SER A 111 -6.86 3.12 22.51
CA SER A 111 -5.97 2.25 23.29
C SER A 111 -5.85 0.88 22.65
N ALA A 112 -4.62 0.40 22.47
CA ALA A 112 -4.32 -0.93 21.96
C ALA A 112 -2.99 -1.44 22.53
N GLY A 113 -3.02 -2.62 23.16
CA GLY A 113 -1.85 -3.22 23.78
C GLY A 113 -1.22 -2.32 24.86
N ALA A 114 0.05 -1.96 24.67
CA ALA A 114 0.84 -1.15 25.61
C ALA A 114 0.78 0.36 25.33
N GLY A 115 -0.03 0.81 24.36
CA GLY A 115 -0.08 2.20 23.92
C GLY A 115 -1.40 2.58 23.29
N SER A 116 -1.35 3.61 22.44
CA SER A 116 -2.51 4.11 21.70
C SER A 116 -2.14 4.46 20.27
N TYR A 117 -3.15 4.61 19.42
CA TYR A 117 -2.98 5.17 18.08
C TYR A 117 -4.05 6.21 17.76
N THR A 118 -3.69 7.16 16.90
CA THR A 118 -4.59 8.19 16.36
C THR A 118 -4.47 8.18 14.85
N VAL A 119 -5.59 8.22 14.12
CA VAL A 119 -5.62 8.21 12.67
C VAL A 119 -6.36 9.41 12.13
N THR A 120 -5.70 10.14 11.25
CA THR A 120 -6.26 11.23 10.46
C THR A 120 -6.40 10.79 9.01
N VAL A 121 -7.55 11.04 8.42
CA VAL A 121 -7.84 10.82 7.01
C VAL A 121 -7.80 12.18 6.32
N ASP A 122 -6.96 12.31 5.31
CA ASP A 122 -6.81 13.54 4.53
C ASP A 122 -7.26 13.28 3.08
N PRO A 123 -8.47 13.69 2.69
CA PRO A 123 -8.94 13.56 1.31
C PRO A 123 -8.17 14.48 0.36
N ASP A 124 -7.89 14.03 -0.87
CA ASP A 124 -7.32 14.90 -1.91
C ASP A 124 -8.27 16.07 -2.25
N ASP A 125 -7.72 17.27 -2.43
CA ASP A 125 -8.47 18.48 -2.75
C ASP A 125 -9.32 18.33 -4.02
N ASN A 126 -8.92 17.46 -4.95
CA ASN A 126 -9.64 17.20 -6.19
C ASN A 126 -10.75 16.16 -6.06
N ASN A 127 -10.93 15.51 -4.88
CA ASN A 127 -11.96 14.48 -4.66
C ASN A 127 -13.40 14.91 -4.96
N THR A 128 -13.65 16.22 -4.96
CA THR A 128 -14.96 16.80 -5.32
C THR A 128 -15.25 16.74 -6.82
N ASN A 129 -14.22 16.64 -7.66
CA ASN A 129 -14.31 16.74 -9.12
C ASN A 129 -13.78 15.50 -9.86
N THR A 130 -13.40 14.45 -9.14
CA THR A 130 -12.87 13.21 -9.74
C THR A 130 -13.67 11.99 -9.30
N TYR A 131 -13.84 11.04 -10.22
CA TYR A 131 -14.41 9.73 -9.93
C TYR A 131 -13.42 8.83 -9.16
N LEU A 132 -12.11 9.08 -9.29
CA LEU A 132 -11.04 8.37 -8.57
C LEU A 132 -10.66 9.12 -7.30
N LYS A 133 -11.41 8.87 -6.23
CA LYS A 133 -11.15 9.49 -4.93
C LYS A 133 -9.85 8.96 -4.32
N LYS A 134 -9.04 9.86 -3.77
CA LYS A 134 -7.76 9.55 -3.11
C LYS A 134 -7.77 10.06 -1.68
N TYR A 135 -7.09 9.33 -0.80
CA TYR A 135 -6.97 9.70 0.61
C TYR A 135 -5.56 9.41 1.08
N VAL A 136 -5.00 10.32 1.88
CA VAL A 136 -3.79 10.08 2.65
C VAL A 136 -4.21 9.69 4.06
N LEU A 137 -3.91 8.46 4.45
CA LEU A 137 -4.11 7.94 5.79
C LEU A 137 -2.85 8.17 6.60
N ARG A 138 -2.94 8.96 7.66
CA ARG A 138 -1.83 9.17 8.59
C ARG A 138 -2.18 8.63 9.96
N SER A 139 -1.42 7.66 10.43
CA SER A 139 -1.60 7.01 11.72
C SER A 139 -0.38 7.24 12.61
N VAL A 140 -0.60 7.74 13.82
CA VAL A 140 0.42 7.95 14.85
C VAL A 140 0.21 6.94 15.96
N GLY A 141 1.16 6.02 16.14
CA GLY A 141 1.20 5.09 17.26
C GLY A 141 2.12 5.61 18.36
N MET A 142 1.70 5.48 19.61
CA MET A 142 2.40 6.01 20.79
C MET A 142 2.56 4.93 21.86
N VAL A 143 3.78 4.69 22.31
CA VAL A 143 4.10 3.77 23.43
C VAL A 143 5.18 4.38 24.31
N GLY A 144 4.89 4.58 25.60
CA GLY A 144 5.89 5.04 26.56
C GLY A 144 6.57 6.37 26.22
N GLY A 145 5.87 7.27 25.50
CA GLY A 145 6.41 8.54 25.02
C GLY A 145 7.19 8.47 23.70
N VAL A 146 7.33 7.28 23.10
CA VAL A 146 7.87 7.11 21.75
C VAL A 146 6.72 7.12 20.75
N GLU A 147 6.85 7.94 19.71
CA GLU A 147 5.87 8.05 18.63
C GLU A 147 6.44 7.53 17.31
N ARG A 148 5.58 6.88 16.53
CA ARG A 148 5.84 6.48 15.15
C ARG A 148 4.66 6.84 14.28
N THR A 149 4.93 7.40 13.12
CA THR A 149 3.92 7.80 12.14
C THR A 149 4.06 6.97 10.88
N ILE A 150 2.95 6.43 10.40
CA ILE A 150 2.84 5.78 9.09
C ILE A 150 1.88 6.59 8.25
N GLU A 151 2.23 6.80 6.99
CA GLU A 151 1.42 7.48 6.01
C GLU A 151 1.24 6.58 4.78
N VAL A 152 0.00 6.43 4.32
CA VAL A 152 -0.35 5.61 3.15
C VAL A 152 -1.34 6.37 2.29
N GLU A 153 -1.03 6.49 0.99
CA GLU A 153 -1.99 6.95 -0.02
C GLU A 153 -2.85 5.77 -0.47
N VAL A 154 -4.17 5.92 -0.41
CA VAL A 154 -5.13 4.94 -0.90
C VAL A 154 -6.02 5.58 -1.96
N VAL A 155 -6.35 4.79 -2.99
CA VAL A 155 -7.23 5.21 -4.08
C VAL A 155 -8.48 4.33 -4.05
N ALA A 156 -9.65 4.94 -4.22
CA ALA A 156 -10.91 4.24 -4.33
C ALA A 156 -10.88 3.28 -5.53
N THR A 157 -11.48 2.11 -5.35
CA THR A 157 -11.75 1.18 -6.45
C THR A 157 -12.78 1.80 -7.39
N THR A 158 -12.68 1.53 -8.70
CA THR A 158 -13.52 2.18 -9.71
C THR A 158 -14.91 1.54 -9.78
N PHE A 159 -15.67 1.87 -10.82
CA PHE A 159 -16.99 1.29 -11.11
C PHE A 159 -17.02 -0.24 -11.16
N ASN A 160 -15.88 -0.92 -11.27
CA ASN A 160 -15.77 -2.38 -11.25
C ASN A 160 -16.09 -3.02 -9.88
N TYR A 161 -16.29 -2.22 -8.83
CA TYR A 161 -16.75 -2.69 -7.53
C TYR A 161 -18.24 -3.08 -7.52
N TYR A 162 -19.06 -2.43 -8.34
CA TYR A 162 -20.51 -2.62 -8.34
C TYR A 162 -20.93 -3.70 -9.33
N ALA A 163 -21.92 -4.50 -8.96
CA ALA A 163 -22.63 -5.38 -9.91
C ALA A 163 -23.52 -4.55 -10.85
N TYR A 164 -24.05 -3.44 -10.34
CA TYR A 164 -24.82 -2.48 -11.12
C TYR A 164 -24.55 -1.06 -10.61
N LEU A 165 -24.15 -0.18 -11.51
CA LEU A 165 -23.87 1.22 -11.21
C LEU A 165 -24.38 2.07 -12.37
N THR A 166 -25.29 3.01 -12.10
CA THR A 166 -25.78 3.94 -13.13
C THR A 166 -25.84 5.39 -12.65
N GLY A 167 -25.53 6.30 -13.59
CA GLY A 167 -25.57 7.74 -13.39
C GLY A 167 -26.96 8.34 -13.68
N ASP A 168 -27.71 7.67 -14.55
CA ASP A 168 -29.07 8.01 -14.96
C ASP A 168 -29.74 6.72 -15.45
N GLU A 169 -30.93 6.41 -14.96
CA GLU A 169 -31.69 5.23 -15.39
C GLU A 169 -32.21 5.40 -16.84
N GLY A 170 -32.17 6.62 -17.41
CA GLY A 170 -32.55 6.94 -18.79
C GLY A 170 -34.02 6.65 -19.13
N GLY A 171 -34.82 6.33 -18.11
CA GLY A 171 -36.12 5.69 -18.20
C GLY A 171 -36.41 4.90 -16.91
N THR A 172 -37.32 3.93 -16.98
CA THR A 172 -37.65 3.06 -15.84
C THR A 172 -37.07 1.68 -16.06
N ILE A 173 -35.87 1.42 -15.51
CA ILE A 173 -35.27 0.09 -15.47
C ILE A 173 -35.81 -0.64 -14.24
N TRP A 174 -36.54 -1.74 -14.47
CA TRP A 174 -37.14 -2.53 -13.41
C TRP A 174 -36.28 -3.72 -13.04
N PHE A 175 -35.81 -3.75 -11.80
CA PHE A 175 -35.39 -5.01 -11.15
C PHE A 175 -36.65 -5.80 -10.78
N ASN A 176 -36.73 -7.04 -11.24
CA ASN A 176 -37.94 -7.85 -11.20
C ASN A 176 -37.71 -9.24 -10.56
N GLY A 177 -38.79 -9.99 -10.36
CA GLY A 177 -38.75 -11.34 -9.80
C GLY A 177 -37.87 -12.26 -10.64
N GLY A 178 -36.91 -12.92 -9.98
CA GLY A 178 -35.91 -13.77 -10.62
C GLY A 178 -34.53 -13.12 -10.78
N ASP A 179 -34.43 -11.79 -10.63
CA ASP A 179 -33.14 -11.11 -10.63
C ASP A 179 -32.38 -11.40 -9.33
N VAL A 180 -31.10 -11.75 -9.46
CA VAL A 180 -30.19 -11.96 -8.34
C VAL A 180 -28.92 -11.15 -8.60
N LEU A 181 -28.67 -10.16 -7.74
CA LEU A 181 -27.49 -9.31 -7.82
C LEU A 181 -26.57 -9.64 -6.65
N GLU A 182 -25.46 -10.29 -6.96
CA GLU A 182 -24.50 -10.78 -5.95
C GLU A 182 -23.60 -9.66 -5.39
N GLY A 183 -23.42 -8.57 -6.15
CA GLY A 183 -22.58 -7.45 -5.78
C GLY A 183 -23.36 -6.19 -5.39
N PRO A 184 -22.64 -5.14 -4.96
CA PRO A 184 -23.21 -3.83 -4.63
C PRO A 184 -23.96 -3.20 -5.81
N VAL A 185 -25.01 -2.45 -5.50
CA VAL A 185 -25.86 -1.76 -6.48
C VAL A 185 -25.93 -0.28 -6.11
N HIS A 186 -25.67 0.60 -7.06
CA HIS A 186 -25.84 2.04 -6.87
C HIS A 186 -26.52 2.70 -8.08
N SER A 187 -27.43 3.63 -7.80
CA SER A 187 -27.99 4.52 -8.83
C SER A 187 -27.97 5.97 -8.33
N ASN A 188 -27.49 6.87 -9.18
CA ASN A 188 -27.65 8.31 -8.95
C ASN A 188 -29.11 8.78 -9.09
N ASP A 189 -30.00 7.91 -9.58
CA ASP A 189 -31.43 8.19 -9.73
C ASP A 189 -32.28 7.18 -8.92
N GLN A 190 -33.61 7.27 -9.08
CA GLN A 190 -34.58 6.43 -8.41
C GLN A 190 -34.59 4.99 -8.96
N ILE A 191 -34.10 4.05 -8.16
CA ILE A 191 -34.14 2.61 -8.49
C ILE A 191 -35.59 2.13 -8.52
N SER A 192 -35.97 1.46 -9.62
CA SER A 192 -37.31 0.88 -9.79
C SER A 192 -37.30 -0.62 -9.55
N ILE A 193 -38.16 -1.09 -8.65
CA ILE A 193 -38.15 -2.47 -8.14
C ILE A 193 -39.58 -3.00 -8.12
N THR A 194 -39.78 -4.21 -8.62
CA THR A 194 -41.06 -4.91 -8.59
C THR A 194 -40.85 -6.40 -8.32
N GLN A 195 -41.87 -7.08 -7.84
CA GLN A 195 -41.87 -8.47 -7.38
C GLN A 195 -40.79 -8.74 -6.32
N ASN A 196 -39.98 -9.78 -6.50
CA ASN A 196 -39.07 -10.32 -5.49
C ASN A 196 -37.62 -10.53 -5.99
N PRO A 197 -36.92 -9.48 -6.47
CA PRO A 197 -35.50 -9.56 -6.74
C PRO A 197 -34.70 -9.74 -5.45
N VAL A 198 -33.52 -10.35 -5.57
CA VAL A 198 -32.59 -10.58 -4.47
C VAL A 198 -31.33 -9.74 -4.66
N PHE A 199 -31.08 -8.85 -3.71
CA PHE A 199 -29.87 -8.04 -3.64
C PHE A 199 -29.00 -8.56 -2.50
N MET A 200 -27.93 -9.27 -2.85
CA MET A 200 -26.97 -9.83 -1.88
C MET A 200 -25.96 -8.79 -1.40
N GLY A 201 -25.65 -7.80 -2.26
CA GLY A 201 -24.83 -6.64 -1.92
C GLY A 201 -25.63 -5.48 -1.34
N LYS A 202 -24.94 -4.48 -0.79
CA LYS A 202 -25.55 -3.22 -0.33
C LYS A 202 -26.18 -2.49 -1.51
N VAL A 203 -27.40 -1.98 -1.34
CA VAL A 203 -28.09 -1.16 -2.34
C VAL A 203 -28.08 0.30 -1.92
N THR A 204 -27.58 1.19 -2.76
CA THR A 204 -27.54 2.63 -2.48
C THR A 204 -28.19 3.43 -3.60
N SER A 205 -28.84 4.55 -3.26
CA SER A 205 -29.39 5.46 -4.27
C SER A 205 -29.33 6.90 -3.79
N SER A 206 -29.07 7.82 -4.72
CA SER A 206 -29.13 9.26 -4.45
C SER A 206 -30.56 9.77 -4.32
N ALA A 207 -31.55 9.03 -4.83
CA ALA A 207 -32.95 9.31 -4.58
C ALA A 207 -33.34 8.96 -3.13
N THR A 208 -34.36 9.64 -2.61
CA THR A 208 -34.85 9.45 -1.23
C THR A 208 -35.86 8.32 -1.08
N SER A 209 -36.28 7.69 -2.17
CA SER A 209 -37.27 6.60 -2.21
C SER A 209 -37.03 5.69 -3.40
N PHE A 210 -37.48 4.44 -3.30
CA PHE A 210 -37.58 3.53 -4.45
C PHE A 210 -38.86 3.80 -5.25
N ASN A 211 -38.81 3.57 -6.56
CA ASN A 211 -40.03 3.44 -7.36
C ASN A 211 -40.56 2.01 -7.22
N GLN A 212 -41.65 1.85 -6.47
CA GLN A 212 -42.16 0.53 -6.07
C GLN A 212 -43.26 0.06 -7.01
N GLY A 213 -42.95 -0.94 -7.84
CA GLY A 213 -43.91 -1.67 -8.65
C GLY A 213 -44.69 -2.68 -7.81
N GLN A 214 -45.86 -3.11 -8.27
CA GLN A 214 -46.71 -4.05 -7.54
C GLN A 214 -46.67 -5.44 -8.20
N PRO A 215 -46.48 -6.53 -7.43
CA PRO A 215 -46.19 -6.56 -5.98
C PRO A 215 -44.79 -6.02 -5.65
N TYR A 216 -44.54 -5.57 -4.41
CA TYR A 216 -43.21 -5.10 -3.96
C TYR A 216 -42.72 -5.94 -2.78
N ASN A 217 -41.73 -6.81 -3.01
CA ASN A 217 -41.15 -7.70 -2.00
C ASN A 217 -39.66 -8.02 -2.28
N PRO A 218 -38.78 -7.01 -2.41
CA PRO A 218 -37.34 -7.25 -2.60
C PRO A 218 -36.68 -7.84 -1.34
N ASP A 219 -35.64 -8.63 -1.54
CA ASP A 219 -34.75 -9.12 -0.47
C ASP A 219 -33.43 -8.32 -0.47
N PHE A 220 -33.18 -7.54 0.59
CA PHE A 220 -31.95 -6.75 0.76
C PHE A 220 -31.08 -7.38 1.86
N GLN A 221 -30.17 -8.27 1.50
CA GLN A 221 -29.42 -9.08 2.49
C GLN A 221 -28.40 -8.27 3.27
N GLN A 222 -27.82 -7.23 2.65
CA GLN A 222 -26.91 -6.28 3.31
C GLN A 222 -27.57 -4.91 3.58
N GLY A 223 -28.90 -4.83 3.42
CA GLY A 223 -29.67 -3.60 3.59
C GLY A 223 -29.48 -2.60 2.44
N TYR A 224 -30.11 -1.44 2.61
CA TYR A 224 -30.06 -0.35 1.64
C TYR A 224 -29.90 1.02 2.29
N GLN A 225 -29.45 2.01 1.52
CA GLN A 225 -29.31 3.40 1.95
C GLN A 225 -29.75 4.37 0.84
N LEU A 226 -30.72 5.23 1.16
CA LEU A 226 -31.29 6.22 0.23
C LEU A 226 -30.84 7.63 0.58
N GLY A 227 -30.88 8.54 -0.39
CA GLY A 227 -30.44 9.92 -0.25
C GLY A 227 -28.93 10.05 -0.01
N VAL A 228 -28.14 9.10 -0.51
CA VAL A 228 -26.68 9.21 -0.46
C VAL A 228 -26.18 10.23 -1.50
N PRO A 229 -24.97 10.82 -1.35
CA PRO A 229 -24.39 11.65 -2.40
C PRO A 229 -24.24 10.87 -3.72
N PRO A 230 -24.31 11.55 -4.87
CA PRO A 230 -24.10 10.90 -6.16
C PRO A 230 -22.66 10.41 -6.32
N VAL A 231 -22.51 9.25 -6.97
CA VAL A 231 -21.23 8.74 -7.44
C VAL A 231 -20.88 9.46 -8.74
N LEU A 232 -19.67 10.00 -8.82
CA LEU A 232 -19.14 10.60 -10.04
C LEU A 232 -18.67 9.50 -11.00
N PHE A 233 -19.05 9.60 -12.27
CA PHE A 233 -18.65 8.67 -13.32
C PHE A 233 -17.47 9.22 -14.11
N PRO A 234 -16.62 8.35 -14.69
CA PRO A 234 -15.68 8.78 -15.71
C PRO A 234 -16.45 9.35 -16.92
N THR A 235 -15.87 10.36 -17.57
CA THR A 235 -16.39 10.85 -18.84
C THR A 235 -16.10 9.84 -19.95
N ALA A 236 -16.82 9.92 -21.08
CA ALA A 236 -16.51 9.11 -22.26
C ALA A 236 -15.07 9.37 -22.76
N GLU A 237 -14.57 10.60 -22.59
CA GLU A 237 -13.18 10.95 -22.88
C GLU A 237 -12.21 10.24 -21.93
N ASP A 238 -12.50 10.17 -20.62
CA ASP A 238 -11.68 9.42 -19.67
C ASP A 238 -11.56 7.93 -20.05
N VAL A 239 -12.69 7.32 -20.41
CA VAL A 239 -12.74 5.91 -20.84
C VAL A 239 -11.93 5.72 -22.12
N THR A 240 -12.08 6.64 -23.09
CA THR A 240 -11.36 6.60 -24.37
C THR A 240 -9.86 6.79 -24.17
N ASN A 241 -9.44 7.79 -23.40
CA ASN A 241 -8.03 8.06 -23.10
C ASN A 241 -7.38 6.90 -22.36
N ASN A 242 -8.08 6.31 -21.38
CA ASN A 242 -7.62 5.11 -20.68
C ASN A 242 -7.46 3.94 -21.66
N TYR A 243 -8.48 3.69 -22.49
CA TYR A 243 -8.45 2.66 -23.52
C TYR A 243 -7.23 2.76 -24.45
N TRP A 244 -6.95 3.95 -24.97
CA TRP A 244 -5.80 4.17 -25.87
C TRP A 244 -4.45 4.11 -25.14
N SER A 245 -4.40 4.41 -23.85
CA SER A 245 -3.16 4.33 -23.07
C SER A 245 -2.70 2.89 -22.80
N VAL A 246 -3.63 1.93 -22.75
CA VAL A 246 -3.35 0.52 -22.40
C VAL A 246 -3.39 -0.43 -23.60
N ASN A 247 -3.86 0.02 -24.76
CA ASN A 247 -3.89 -0.80 -25.97
C ASN A 247 -2.72 -0.52 -26.91
N SER A 248 -2.37 -1.53 -27.71
CA SER A 248 -1.47 -1.35 -28.83
C SER A 248 -2.11 -0.49 -29.91
N THR A 249 -1.28 0.14 -30.75
CA THR A 249 -1.73 0.77 -31.99
C THR A 249 -1.39 -0.16 -33.17
N PRO A 250 -2.38 -0.74 -33.88
CA PRO A 250 -3.83 -0.64 -33.67
C PRO A 250 -4.34 -1.55 -32.52
N PRO A 251 -5.55 -1.29 -31.99
CA PRO A 251 -6.13 -2.12 -30.94
C PRO A 251 -6.42 -3.52 -31.43
N THR A 252 -6.44 -4.49 -30.51
CA THR A 252 -6.54 -5.91 -30.87
C THR A 252 -7.90 -6.27 -31.46
N LEU A 253 -8.99 -5.64 -31.03
CA LEU A 253 -10.32 -5.82 -31.61
C LEU A 253 -11.19 -4.57 -31.44
N VAL A 254 -11.59 -3.98 -32.57
CA VAL A 254 -12.58 -2.91 -32.67
C VAL A 254 -13.73 -3.39 -33.56
N ILE A 255 -14.95 -3.33 -33.05
CA ILE A 255 -16.18 -3.68 -33.76
C ILE A 255 -16.90 -2.39 -34.13
N ASP A 256 -16.86 -2.02 -35.40
CA ASP A 256 -17.57 -0.83 -35.92
C ASP A 256 -19.05 -1.15 -36.17
N ALA A 257 -19.92 -0.71 -35.27
CA ALA A 257 -21.37 -0.75 -35.38
C ALA A 257 -21.99 0.66 -35.45
N THR A 258 -21.27 1.62 -36.04
CA THR A 258 -21.72 3.02 -36.12
C THR A 258 -22.92 3.21 -37.05
N GLY A 259 -23.69 4.27 -36.79
CA GLY A 259 -24.81 4.68 -37.63
C GLY A 259 -26.02 3.76 -37.50
N SER A 260 -26.42 3.11 -38.58
CA SER A 260 -27.57 2.19 -38.63
C SER A 260 -27.18 0.71 -38.50
N LYS A 261 -25.93 0.44 -38.14
CA LYS A 261 -25.42 -0.90 -37.86
C LYS A 261 -25.75 -1.31 -36.43
N HIS A 262 -25.66 -2.60 -36.18
CA HIS A 262 -25.86 -3.22 -34.87
C HIS A 262 -24.79 -4.29 -34.68
N ALA A 263 -24.26 -4.42 -33.46
CA ALA A 263 -23.35 -5.49 -33.09
C ALA A 263 -24.02 -6.54 -32.19
N ALA A 264 -23.54 -7.78 -32.31
CA ALA A 264 -23.76 -8.83 -31.33
C ALA A 264 -22.42 -9.48 -31.00
N VAL A 265 -22.23 -9.81 -29.73
CA VAL A 265 -21.06 -10.46 -29.17
C VAL A 265 -21.53 -11.66 -28.35
N GLU A 266 -21.01 -12.84 -28.65
CA GLU A 266 -21.30 -14.10 -27.98
C GLU A 266 -20.02 -14.69 -27.40
N PHE A 267 -19.97 -14.78 -26.07
CA PHE A 267 -18.87 -15.46 -25.36
C PHE A 267 -19.12 -16.95 -25.30
N ARG A 268 -18.10 -17.74 -25.68
CA ARG A 268 -18.14 -19.19 -25.61
C ARG A 268 -17.27 -19.70 -24.46
N ALA A 269 -17.71 -20.82 -23.88
CA ALA A 269 -17.03 -21.47 -22.77
C ALA A 269 -15.60 -21.94 -23.10
N ASP A 270 -15.26 -22.04 -24.39
CA ASP A 270 -13.91 -22.37 -24.89
C ASP A 270 -12.94 -21.19 -24.90
N GLY A 271 -13.36 -20.01 -24.44
CA GLY A 271 -12.54 -18.80 -24.41
C GLY A 271 -12.50 -18.04 -25.74
N THR A 272 -13.36 -18.40 -26.69
CA THR A 272 -13.57 -17.63 -27.92
C THR A 272 -14.73 -16.66 -27.79
N VAL A 273 -14.65 -15.57 -28.53
CA VAL A 273 -15.73 -14.61 -28.71
C VAL A 273 -16.13 -14.59 -30.18
N VAL A 274 -17.42 -14.69 -30.44
CA VAL A 274 -18.00 -14.56 -31.78
C VAL A 274 -18.77 -13.27 -31.87
N TYR A 275 -18.51 -12.52 -32.93
CA TYR A 275 -19.18 -11.26 -33.16
C TYR A 275 -19.74 -11.14 -34.57
N SER A 276 -20.83 -10.41 -34.67
CA SER A 276 -21.50 -10.10 -35.93
C SER A 276 -21.86 -8.62 -35.96
N VAL A 277 -21.74 -8.00 -37.12
CA VAL A 277 -22.19 -6.64 -37.41
C VAL A 277 -23.18 -6.69 -38.57
N TRP A 278 -24.33 -6.06 -38.40
CA TRP A 278 -25.36 -6.02 -39.45
C TRP A 278 -26.08 -4.69 -39.47
N HIS A 279 -26.63 -4.34 -40.63
CA HIS A 279 -27.58 -3.24 -40.80
C HIS A 279 -28.89 -3.75 -41.39
N ARG A 280 -29.90 -2.87 -41.47
CA ARG A 280 -31.15 -3.13 -42.20
C ARG A 280 -31.11 -2.46 -43.56
N ASP A 281 -31.38 -3.23 -44.62
CA ASP A 281 -31.52 -2.68 -45.97
C ASP A 281 -32.80 -1.85 -46.11
N ALA A 282 -32.99 -1.19 -47.26
CA ALA A 282 -34.18 -0.39 -47.56
C ALA A 282 -35.51 -1.18 -47.51
N ARG A 283 -35.47 -2.51 -47.46
CA ARG A 283 -36.63 -3.40 -47.34
C ARG A 283 -36.77 -3.97 -45.92
N GLY A 284 -35.99 -3.46 -44.97
CA GLY A 284 -35.99 -3.89 -43.56
C GLY A 284 -35.30 -5.23 -43.30
N ARG A 285 -34.64 -5.85 -44.29
CA ARG A 285 -33.97 -7.14 -44.15
C ARG A 285 -32.61 -6.96 -43.48
N ARG A 286 -32.23 -7.91 -42.64
CA ARG A 286 -30.91 -7.95 -41.99
C ARG A 286 -29.85 -8.31 -43.03
N VAL A 287 -28.86 -7.44 -43.20
CA VAL A 287 -27.69 -7.66 -44.05
C VAL A 287 -26.46 -7.61 -43.15
N TYR A 288 -25.68 -8.68 -43.15
CA TYR A 288 -24.47 -8.77 -42.35
C TYR A 288 -23.30 -8.12 -43.09
N ASP A 289 -22.66 -7.17 -42.43
CA ASP A 289 -21.37 -6.62 -42.84
C ASP A 289 -20.24 -7.54 -42.35
N ILE A 290 -20.43 -8.14 -41.18
CA ILE A 290 -19.59 -9.17 -40.59
C ILE A 290 -20.51 -10.24 -39.99
N GLU A 291 -20.32 -11.51 -40.38
CA GLU A 291 -21.11 -12.63 -39.88
C GLU A 291 -20.18 -13.63 -39.17
N ASP A 292 -20.50 -13.95 -37.92
CA ASP A 292 -19.85 -14.96 -37.08
C ASP A 292 -18.31 -14.94 -37.07
N ALA A 293 -17.72 -13.74 -37.12
CA ALA A 293 -16.28 -13.57 -36.98
C ALA A 293 -15.85 -13.99 -35.57
N THR A 294 -14.73 -14.70 -35.46
CA THR A 294 -14.25 -15.28 -34.19
C THR A 294 -12.94 -14.64 -33.79
N ALA A 295 -12.82 -14.28 -32.51
CA ALA A 295 -11.56 -13.89 -31.87
C ALA A 295 -11.32 -14.74 -30.61
N SER A 296 -10.05 -14.94 -30.24
CA SER A 296 -9.71 -15.58 -28.97
C SER A 296 -9.58 -14.53 -27.88
N VAL A 297 -10.30 -14.68 -26.76
CA VAL A 297 -10.21 -13.74 -25.64
C VAL A 297 -8.79 -13.70 -25.07
N ALA A 298 -8.06 -14.82 -25.10
CA ALA A 298 -6.66 -14.89 -24.64
C ALA A 298 -5.70 -14.05 -25.49
N ASN A 299 -6.06 -13.77 -26.76
CA ASN A 299 -5.26 -12.92 -27.63
C ASN A 299 -5.60 -11.44 -27.45
N LEU A 300 -6.73 -11.13 -26.82
CA LEU A 300 -7.12 -9.76 -26.50
C LEU A 300 -6.36 -9.33 -25.24
N ASN A 301 -5.98 -8.05 -25.15
CA ASN A 301 -5.47 -7.47 -23.91
C ASN A 301 -6.58 -7.26 -22.87
N GLY A 302 -7.50 -8.22 -22.76
CA GLY A 302 -8.68 -8.18 -21.89
C GLY A 302 -9.75 -7.16 -22.30
N LEU A 303 -9.69 -6.56 -23.50
CA LEU A 303 -10.61 -5.48 -23.89
C LEU A 303 -11.17 -5.65 -25.32
N ILE A 304 -12.47 -5.40 -25.47
CA ILE A 304 -13.21 -5.34 -26.74
C ILE A 304 -13.86 -3.97 -26.86
N TRP A 305 -13.55 -3.22 -27.92
CA TRP A 305 -14.21 -1.94 -28.19
C TRP A 305 -15.29 -2.12 -29.25
N VAL A 306 -16.50 -1.63 -28.96
CA VAL A 306 -17.62 -1.58 -29.89
C VAL A 306 -18.04 -0.14 -30.07
N ASP A 307 -17.97 0.35 -31.31
CA ASP A 307 -18.42 1.69 -31.65
C ASP A 307 -19.87 1.61 -32.12
N GLY A 308 -20.84 1.88 -31.23
CA GLY A 308 -22.27 1.70 -31.45
C GLY A 308 -22.92 0.69 -30.49
N ASP A 309 -24.21 0.41 -30.72
CA ASP A 309 -25.00 -0.51 -29.90
C ASP A 309 -24.53 -1.96 -30.02
N VAL A 310 -24.43 -2.64 -28.87
CA VAL A 310 -24.04 -4.05 -28.78
C VAL A 310 -25.05 -4.89 -28.04
N ARG A 311 -25.28 -6.11 -28.53
CA ARG A 311 -25.97 -7.17 -27.81
C ARG A 311 -24.97 -8.19 -27.32
N VAL A 312 -24.93 -8.44 -26.01
CA VAL A 312 -23.98 -9.38 -25.40
C VAL A 312 -24.72 -10.59 -24.85
N LYS A 313 -24.17 -11.79 -25.07
CA LYS A 313 -24.66 -13.03 -24.45
C LYS A 313 -23.52 -14.04 -24.29
N GLY A 314 -23.78 -15.13 -23.56
CA GLY A 314 -22.88 -16.28 -23.49
C GLY A 314 -22.24 -16.49 -22.13
N THR A 315 -21.16 -17.27 -22.10
CA THR A 315 -20.43 -17.62 -20.88
C THR A 315 -18.94 -17.47 -21.11
N LEU A 316 -18.25 -16.75 -20.23
CA LEU A 316 -16.81 -16.55 -20.27
C LEU A 316 -16.17 -17.16 -19.03
N ASN A 317 -15.09 -17.92 -19.22
CA ASN A 317 -14.20 -18.32 -18.15
C ASN A 317 -12.99 -17.38 -18.11
N GLY A 318 -13.08 -16.32 -17.30
CA GLY A 318 -12.07 -15.27 -17.20
C GLY A 318 -12.69 -13.87 -17.11
N THR A 319 -11.86 -12.85 -17.35
CA THR A 319 -12.27 -11.44 -17.29
C THR A 319 -12.06 -10.78 -18.64
N VAL A 320 -13.08 -10.06 -19.11
CA VAL A 320 -13.01 -9.19 -20.29
C VAL A 320 -13.76 -7.91 -19.99
N THR A 321 -13.24 -6.80 -20.48
CA THR A 321 -13.90 -5.50 -20.48
C THR A 321 -14.45 -5.25 -21.88
N LEU A 322 -15.76 -5.06 -21.98
CA LEU A 322 -16.40 -4.62 -23.21
C LEU A 322 -16.78 -3.15 -23.05
N VAL A 323 -16.36 -2.31 -23.99
CA VAL A 323 -16.76 -0.90 -24.07
C VAL A 323 -17.67 -0.74 -25.27
N SER A 324 -18.80 -0.08 -25.08
CA SER A 324 -19.76 0.29 -26.13
C SER A 324 -19.97 1.79 -26.07
N THR A 325 -19.92 2.48 -27.21
CA THR A 325 -20.18 3.92 -27.30
C THR A 325 -21.41 4.26 -28.12
#